data_AF-A0AAV9KP16-F1
#
_entry.id   AF-A0AAV9KP16-F1
#
_cell.length_a   1.000
_cell.length_b   1.000
_cell.length_c   1.000
_cell.angle_alpha   90.00
_cell.angle_beta   90.00
_cell.angle_gamma   90.00
#
_symmetry.space_group_name_H-M   'P 1'
#
loop_
_entity.id
_entity.type
_entity.pdbx_description
1 polymer ?
#
loop_
_entity_poly.entity_id
_entity_poly.type
_entity_poly.pdbx_seq_one_letter_code
_entity_poly.pdbx_strand_id
1 'polypeptide(L)'
;MNGLLVRGPAICLSSLKFTQDFQSHLYPSKFFRSTAYPKCNCIKNKVPEGFSVLKSDTPCDRGSLWSSMAFYLFSVHVPLSFGGLSAVTSVLHCSALDPQTEALSLVVLQMLELIVVLLLLRCTGNPQYKLCDFFQEKQSTRERNWLLASALGFVFLVVLVFVTSIIADTLVGTKEVNNPILKEILSSGPISITSCILVYCIITPLLEEIVYRGVFLTALSSTMKWQEAVIISSVVFSAAHFSAENFIQLFIIGLILACSYCWSGNLKSCIVIHSLYNALTLLITYTS
;
A
#
# COMPACT_ATOMS: atom_id res chain seq x y z
N MET A 1 -54.23 -37.88 -8.90
CA MET A 1 -54.62 -36.49 -8.58
C MET A 1 -53.35 -35.63 -8.65
N ASN A 2 -53.46 -34.55 -9.41
CA ASN A 2 -52.45 -33.61 -9.96
C ASN A 2 -51.50 -33.03 -8.90
N GLY A 3 -50.29 -32.51 -9.16
CA GLY A 3 -49.65 -31.98 -10.38
C GLY A 3 -48.93 -30.65 -10.02
N LEU A 4 -47.69 -30.46 -10.48
CA LEU A 4 -46.78 -29.31 -10.26
C LEU A 4 -47.37 -27.90 -10.51
N LEU A 5 -46.79 -26.86 -9.88
CA LEU A 5 -46.36 -25.63 -10.58
C LEU A 5 -45.40 -24.73 -9.76
N VAL A 6 -44.60 -23.98 -10.52
CA VAL A 6 -43.44 -23.12 -10.22
C VAL A 6 -43.84 -21.63 -10.40
N ARG A 7 -42.96 -20.69 -9.97
CA ARG A 7 -42.66 -19.31 -10.52
C ARG A 7 -43.11 -18.05 -9.73
N GLY A 8 -42.12 -17.26 -9.28
CA GLY A 8 -41.78 -15.88 -9.72
C GLY A 8 -42.54 -14.62 -9.20
N PRO A 9 -41.92 -13.40 -9.27
CA PRO A 9 -42.25 -12.17 -8.50
C PRO A 9 -42.92 -11.00 -9.29
N ALA A 10 -43.44 -9.94 -8.64
CA ALA A 10 -43.86 -8.64 -9.27
C ALA A 10 -44.02 -7.50 -8.21
N ILE A 11 -43.30 -6.37 -8.26
CA ILE A 11 -43.53 -5.05 -8.96
C ILE A 11 -44.79 -4.28 -8.54
N CYS A 12 -44.64 -3.01 -8.11
CA CYS A 12 -45.48 -1.82 -8.45
C CYS A 12 -45.18 -0.64 -7.50
N LEU A 13 -45.26 0.66 -7.84
CA LEU A 13 -45.22 1.44 -9.08
C LEU A 13 -45.22 2.92 -8.65
N SER A 14 -44.52 3.78 -9.39
CA SER A 14 -44.57 5.25 -9.28
C SER A 14 -45.95 5.82 -9.66
N SER A 15 -46.34 6.97 -9.11
CA SER A 15 -47.33 7.84 -9.79
C SER A 15 -47.03 9.33 -9.58
N LEU A 16 -46.78 10.01 -10.69
CA LEU A 16 -46.93 11.46 -10.85
C LEU A 16 -48.31 11.93 -10.40
N LYS A 17 -48.39 13.16 -9.86
CA LYS A 17 -49.59 13.99 -9.93
C LYS A 17 -49.20 15.39 -10.43
N PHE A 18 -49.67 15.69 -11.62
CA PHE A 18 -49.80 17.00 -12.24
C PHE A 18 -51.30 17.29 -12.26
N THR A 19 -51.75 18.49 -11.85
CA THR A 19 -52.76 19.35 -12.51
C THR A 19 -53.43 20.34 -11.55
N GLN A 20 -53.79 21.50 -12.13
CA GLN A 20 -54.76 22.55 -11.74
C GLN A 20 -54.25 23.71 -10.86
N ASP A 21 -54.50 24.99 -11.15
CA ASP A 21 -55.18 25.64 -12.28
C ASP A 21 -54.93 27.17 -12.26
N PHE A 22 -54.98 27.77 -13.45
CA PHE A 22 -55.48 29.09 -13.84
C PHE A 22 -54.99 30.45 -13.25
N GLN A 23 -54.34 31.19 -14.17
CA GLN A 23 -54.24 32.65 -14.43
C GLN A 23 -55.01 33.66 -13.56
N SER A 24 -54.31 34.74 -13.16
CA SER A 24 -54.75 36.13 -13.44
C SER A 24 -53.71 37.23 -13.14
N HIS A 25 -53.50 38.09 -14.16
CA HIS A 25 -53.27 39.55 -14.12
C HIS A 25 -51.91 40.22 -13.75
N LEU A 26 -51.34 40.85 -14.80
CA LEU A 26 -50.82 42.24 -14.90
C LEU A 26 -49.42 42.63 -14.33
N TYR A 27 -48.54 43.02 -15.25
CA TYR A 27 -47.28 43.81 -15.14
C TYR A 27 -47.44 45.18 -14.39
N PRO A 28 -46.39 46.03 -14.22
CA PRO A 28 -44.91 45.86 -14.16
C PRO A 28 -44.27 46.65 -12.97
N SER A 29 -42.97 46.47 -12.66
CA SER A 29 -42.02 47.60 -12.42
C SER A 29 -40.64 47.15 -11.90
N LYS A 30 -39.62 47.83 -12.43
CA LYS A 30 -38.20 47.81 -12.02
C LYS A 30 -38.04 48.46 -10.65
N PHE A 31 -37.25 47.87 -9.73
CA PHE A 31 -36.25 48.62 -8.95
C PHE A 31 -35.22 47.71 -8.28
N PHE A 32 -33.98 48.20 -8.25
CA PHE A 32 -32.76 47.60 -7.73
C PHE A 32 -32.85 47.08 -6.28
N ARG A 33 -32.25 45.91 -6.01
CA ARG A 33 -31.29 45.78 -4.90
C ARG A 33 -30.38 44.56 -5.04
N SER A 34 -29.10 44.85 -5.24
CA SER A 34 -27.98 43.96 -4.95
C SER A 34 -28.02 43.57 -3.47
N THR A 35 -28.04 42.28 -3.18
CA THR A 35 -27.60 41.75 -1.88
C THR A 35 -26.53 40.72 -2.16
N ALA A 36 -25.29 41.17 -1.98
CA ALA A 36 -24.11 40.34 -1.89
C ALA A 36 -24.31 39.27 -0.80
N TYR A 37 -24.18 38.00 -1.18
CA TYR A 37 -23.95 36.94 -0.21
C TYR A 37 -22.58 37.21 0.44
N PRO A 38 -22.47 37.24 1.77
CA PRO A 38 -21.16 37.35 2.40
C PRO A 38 -20.36 36.10 2.01
N LYS A 39 -19.24 36.31 1.32
CA LYS A 39 -18.18 35.33 1.20
C LYS A 39 -17.83 34.90 2.62
N CYS A 40 -18.22 33.69 3.01
CA CYS A 40 -17.61 33.02 4.15
C CYS A 40 -16.14 32.80 3.79
N ASN A 41 -15.31 33.78 4.14
CA ASN A 41 -13.88 33.58 4.27
C ASN A 41 -13.71 32.61 5.45
N CYS A 42 -13.75 31.32 5.16
CA CYS A 42 -13.13 30.33 6.01
C CYS A 42 -11.65 30.68 5.99
N ILE A 43 -11.21 31.45 6.98
CA ILE A 43 -9.83 31.46 7.41
C ILE A 43 -9.51 29.98 7.64
N LYS A 44 -8.78 29.37 6.72
CA LYS A 44 -8.18 28.06 6.95
C LYS A 44 -7.23 28.28 8.11
N ASN A 45 -7.73 28.08 9.32
CA ASN A 45 -6.88 27.90 10.48
C ASN A 45 -5.91 26.78 10.07
N LYS A 46 -4.61 27.13 9.96
CA LYS A 46 -3.53 26.16 9.85
C LYS A 46 -3.76 25.19 11.01
N VAL A 47 -4.30 24.01 10.72
CA VAL A 47 -4.34 22.89 11.65
C VAL A 47 -2.89 22.67 12.09
N PRO A 48 -2.60 22.48 13.39
CA PRO A 48 -1.23 22.48 13.89
C PRO A 48 -0.34 21.56 13.05
N GLU A 49 0.87 22.04 12.74
CA GLU A 49 1.93 21.33 12.02
C GLU A 49 2.44 20.12 12.84
N GLY A 50 1.58 19.12 13.05
CA GLY A 50 1.93 17.87 13.73
C GLY A 50 2.85 17.00 12.87
N PHE A 51 3.48 15.99 13.48
CA PHE A 51 4.41 15.10 12.77
C PHE A 51 3.78 14.47 11.51
N SER A 52 2.53 14.01 11.58
CA SER A 52 1.85 13.37 10.45
C SER A 52 1.06 14.35 9.57
N VAL A 53 1.18 14.19 8.26
CA VAL A 53 0.42 14.90 7.21
C VAL A 53 -0.85 14.15 6.82
N LEU A 54 -1.00 12.88 7.24
CA LEU A 54 -2.19 12.09 6.93
C LEU A 54 -3.41 12.64 7.67
N LYS A 55 -4.51 12.84 6.95
CA LYS A 55 -5.75 13.38 7.51
C LYS A 55 -6.54 12.29 8.23
N SER A 56 -7.13 12.64 9.36
CA SER A 56 -8.03 11.78 10.14
C SER A 56 -9.48 11.72 9.61
N ASP A 57 -9.82 12.50 8.58
CA ASP A 57 -11.23 12.89 8.33
C ASP A 57 -11.80 12.32 7.02
N THR A 58 -11.62 11.03 6.75
CA THR A 58 -12.35 10.36 5.67
C THR A 58 -13.05 9.09 6.16
N PRO A 59 -14.34 8.90 5.83
CA PRO A 59 -15.08 7.70 6.20
C PRO A 59 -14.63 6.55 5.29
N CYS A 60 -13.56 5.86 5.68
CA CYS A 60 -13.34 4.50 5.20
C CYS A 60 -14.16 3.56 6.08
N ASP A 61 -15.06 2.79 5.48
CA ASP A 61 -15.79 1.74 6.22
C ASP A 61 -14.77 0.70 6.71
N ARG A 62 -14.48 0.74 8.02
CA ARG A 62 -13.45 -0.09 8.67
C ARG A 62 -13.61 -1.59 8.34
N GLY A 63 -14.84 -2.08 8.19
CA GLY A 63 -15.11 -3.47 7.80
C GLY A 63 -14.63 -3.82 6.39
N SER A 64 -14.77 -2.89 5.43
CA SER A 64 -14.31 -3.09 4.05
C SER A 64 -12.78 -3.12 3.93
N LEU A 65 -12.06 -2.38 4.78
CA LEU A 65 -10.59 -2.33 4.77
C LEU A 65 -9.98 -3.68 5.13
N TRP A 66 -10.34 -4.24 6.29
CA TRP A 66 -9.80 -5.51 6.76
C TRP A 66 -10.19 -6.67 5.85
N SER A 67 -11.41 -6.66 5.30
CA SER A 67 -11.82 -7.65 4.31
C SER A 67 -10.99 -7.56 3.03
N SER A 68 -10.69 -6.34 2.55
CA SER A 68 -9.85 -6.13 1.37
C SER A 68 -8.40 -6.55 1.62
N MET A 69 -7.88 -6.25 2.81
CA MET A 69 -6.53 -6.65 3.21
C MET A 69 -6.42 -8.17 3.36
N ALA A 70 -7.41 -8.82 3.96
CA ALA A 70 -7.46 -10.28 4.06
C ALA A 70 -7.57 -10.93 2.67
N PHE A 71 -8.41 -10.38 1.78
CA PHE A 71 -8.49 -10.86 0.40
C PHE A 71 -7.14 -10.76 -0.31
N TYR A 72 -6.48 -9.59 -0.24
CA TYR A 72 -5.14 -9.41 -0.80
C TYR A 72 -4.14 -10.43 -0.22
N LEU A 73 -4.05 -10.55 1.12
CA LEU A 73 -3.08 -11.43 1.75
C LEU A 73 -3.31 -12.90 1.38
N PHE A 74 -4.53 -13.42 1.56
CA PHE A 74 -4.80 -14.85 1.42
C PHE A 74 -5.09 -15.30 -0.01
N SER A 75 -5.59 -14.40 -0.88
CA SER A 75 -5.99 -14.77 -2.25
C SER A 75 -4.97 -14.31 -3.29
N VAL A 76 -4.08 -13.38 -2.96
CA VAL A 76 -3.12 -12.81 -3.92
C VAL A 76 -1.69 -12.98 -3.42
N HIS A 77 -1.32 -12.36 -2.31
CA HIS A 77 0.07 -12.32 -1.82
C HIS A 77 0.60 -13.71 -1.46
N VAL A 78 -0.09 -14.45 -0.57
CA VAL A 78 0.36 -15.78 -0.12
C VAL A 78 0.49 -16.77 -1.28
N PRO A 79 -0.51 -16.93 -2.16
CA PRO A 79 -0.40 -17.83 -3.30
C PRO A 79 0.74 -17.48 -4.26
N LEU A 80 0.95 -16.20 -4.57
CA LEU A 80 1.97 -15.78 -5.53
C LEU A 80 3.39 -15.80 -4.92
N SER A 81 3.54 -15.31 -3.69
CA SER A 81 4.84 -15.19 -3.01
C SER A 81 5.37 -16.53 -2.49
N PHE A 82 4.52 -17.39 -1.93
CA PHE A 82 4.95 -18.67 -1.33
C PHE A 82 4.57 -19.91 -2.15
N GLY A 83 3.46 -19.85 -2.88
CA GLY A 83 3.01 -20.93 -3.75
C GLY A 83 3.49 -20.83 -5.21
N GLY A 84 3.91 -19.63 -5.65
CA GLY A 84 4.14 -19.34 -7.07
C GLY A 84 5.23 -20.20 -7.70
N LEU A 85 6.39 -20.34 -7.04
CA LEU A 85 7.48 -21.18 -7.55
C LEU A 85 7.08 -22.66 -7.65
N SER A 86 6.29 -23.16 -6.69
CA SER A 86 5.76 -24.54 -6.72
C SER A 86 4.77 -24.75 -7.87
N ALA A 87 3.98 -23.73 -8.21
CA ALA A 87 3.13 -23.78 -9.39
C ALA A 87 3.97 -23.81 -10.67
N VAL A 88 5.05 -23.03 -10.74
CA VAL A 88 5.97 -23.02 -11.89
C VAL A 88 6.65 -24.38 -12.09
N THR A 89 7.17 -25.00 -11.02
CA THR A 89 7.77 -26.34 -11.12
C THR A 89 6.78 -27.38 -11.62
N SER A 90 5.52 -27.28 -11.19
CA SER A 90 4.43 -28.16 -11.62
C SER A 90 4.11 -27.99 -13.12
N VAL A 91 4.07 -26.75 -13.61
CA VAL A 91 3.83 -26.44 -15.04
C VAL A 91 5.00 -26.90 -15.92
N LEU A 92 6.23 -26.70 -15.46
CA LEU A 92 7.44 -27.09 -16.19
C LEU A 92 7.78 -28.58 -16.08
N HIS A 93 7.05 -29.34 -15.27
CA HIS A 93 7.28 -30.77 -15.02
C HIS A 93 8.70 -31.07 -14.51
N CYS A 94 9.25 -30.19 -13.67
CA CYS A 94 10.59 -30.32 -13.08
C CYS A 94 10.51 -30.39 -11.55
N SER A 95 11.44 -31.11 -10.91
CA SER A 95 11.52 -31.23 -9.45
C SER A 95 12.19 -30.03 -8.77
N ALA A 96 13.08 -29.34 -9.49
CA ALA A 96 13.75 -28.13 -9.04
C ALA A 96 13.98 -27.20 -10.25
N LEU A 97 13.90 -25.89 -10.02
CA LEU A 97 14.25 -24.89 -11.03
C LEU A 97 15.75 -24.66 -10.99
N ASP A 98 16.36 -24.44 -12.16
CA ASP A 98 17.69 -23.86 -12.17
C ASP A 98 17.61 -22.39 -11.68
N PRO A 99 18.69 -21.83 -11.13
CA PRO A 99 18.61 -20.54 -10.47
C PRO A 99 18.29 -19.36 -11.42
N GLN A 100 18.54 -19.49 -12.72
CA GLN A 100 18.15 -18.46 -13.69
C GLN A 100 16.64 -18.47 -13.94
N THR A 101 16.06 -19.67 -14.12
CA THR A 101 14.61 -19.85 -14.24
C THR A 101 13.90 -19.43 -12.97
N GLU A 102 14.46 -19.74 -11.79
CA GLU A 102 13.91 -19.28 -10.51
C GLU A 102 13.87 -17.75 -10.42
N ALA A 103 14.98 -17.07 -10.72
CA ALA A 103 15.04 -15.61 -10.70
C ALA A 103 14.04 -14.95 -11.67
N LEU A 104 13.93 -15.48 -12.89
CA LEU A 104 12.96 -15.01 -13.89
C LEU A 104 11.51 -15.26 -13.43
N SER A 105 11.26 -16.41 -12.82
CA SER A 105 9.94 -16.76 -12.27
C SER A 105 9.54 -15.81 -11.15
N LEU A 106 10.46 -15.44 -10.26
CA LEU A 106 10.22 -14.43 -9.23
C LEU A 106 9.83 -13.08 -9.83
N VAL A 107 10.51 -12.63 -10.89
CA VAL A 107 10.13 -11.39 -11.59
C VAL A 107 8.71 -11.48 -12.15
N VAL A 108 8.36 -12.58 -12.82
CA VAL A 108 7.03 -12.78 -13.40
C VAL A 108 5.94 -12.81 -12.33
N LEU A 109 6.16 -13.56 -11.24
CA LEU A 109 5.22 -13.68 -10.13
C LEU A 109 4.99 -12.33 -9.44
N GLN A 110 6.06 -11.58 -9.17
CA GLN A 110 5.95 -10.26 -8.53
C GLN A 110 5.29 -9.23 -9.44
N MET A 111 5.58 -9.26 -10.74
CA MET A 111 4.90 -8.40 -11.71
C MET A 111 3.41 -8.73 -11.80
N LEU A 112 3.05 -10.02 -11.77
CA LEU A 112 1.67 -10.46 -11.74
C LEU A 112 0.97 -9.96 -10.48
N GLU A 113 1.60 -10.09 -9.31
CA GLU A 113 1.06 -9.56 -8.05
C GLU A 113 0.81 -8.05 -8.14
N LEU A 114 1.78 -7.29 -8.66
CA LEU A 114 1.65 -5.85 -8.86
C LEU A 114 0.50 -5.51 -9.80
N ILE A 115 0.37 -6.20 -10.93
CA ILE A 115 -0.72 -5.98 -11.88
C ILE A 115 -2.07 -6.26 -11.20
N VAL A 116 -2.20 -7.37 -10.47
CA VAL A 116 -3.44 -7.72 -9.76
C VAL A 116 -3.80 -6.64 -8.73
N VAL A 117 -2.84 -6.17 -7.92
CA VAL A 117 -3.07 -5.08 -6.96
C VAL A 117 -3.52 -3.80 -7.66
N LEU A 118 -2.85 -3.39 -8.74
CA LEU A 118 -3.21 -2.18 -9.49
C LEU A 118 -4.62 -2.30 -10.10
N LEU A 119 -5.01 -3.48 -10.59
CA LEU A 119 -6.35 -3.76 -11.09
C LEU A 119 -7.39 -3.71 -9.96
N LEU A 120 -7.12 -4.32 -8.81
CA LEU A 120 -8.01 -4.27 -7.65
C LEU A 120 -8.25 -2.82 -7.18
N LEU A 121 -7.20 -2.01 -7.11
CA LEU A 121 -7.30 -0.59 -6.76
C LEU A 121 -8.13 0.19 -7.77
N ARG A 122 -8.01 -0.12 -9.07
CA ARG A 122 -8.80 0.52 -10.13
C ARG A 122 -10.27 0.07 -10.10
N CYS A 123 -10.53 -1.22 -9.90
CA CYS A 123 -11.87 -1.81 -9.87
C CYS A 123 -12.67 -1.39 -8.64
N THR A 124 -12.01 -1.15 -7.50
CA THR A 124 -12.66 -0.67 -6.28
C THR A 124 -13.31 0.71 -6.48
N GLY A 125 -12.92 1.46 -7.53
CA GLY A 125 -13.64 2.64 -8.02
C GLY A 125 -13.71 3.81 -7.03
N ASN A 126 -13.07 3.68 -5.88
CA ASN A 126 -13.17 4.65 -4.80
C ASN A 126 -12.24 5.83 -5.11
N PRO A 127 -12.77 7.04 -5.35
CA PRO A 127 -11.98 8.20 -5.75
C PRO A 127 -10.93 8.61 -4.72
N GLN A 128 -10.96 8.06 -3.50
CA GLN A 128 -9.99 8.28 -2.44
C GLN A 128 -8.64 7.57 -2.65
N TYR A 129 -8.56 6.52 -3.50
CA TYR A 129 -7.33 5.73 -3.71
C TYR A 129 -6.76 5.86 -5.13
N LYS A 130 -6.83 7.06 -5.73
CA LYS A 130 -6.16 7.29 -7.01
C LYS A 130 -4.66 7.18 -6.82
N LEU A 131 -4.03 6.26 -7.54
CA LEU A 131 -2.58 6.02 -7.46
C LEU A 131 -1.76 7.31 -7.60
N CYS A 132 -2.14 8.18 -8.54
CA CYS A 132 -1.44 9.45 -8.76
C CYS A 132 -1.43 10.36 -7.52
N ASP A 133 -2.41 10.25 -6.62
CA ASP A 133 -2.50 11.10 -5.42
C ASP A 133 -1.50 10.65 -4.35
N PHE A 134 -1.01 9.41 -4.39
CA PHE A 134 0.07 8.93 -3.52
C PHE A 134 1.46 9.45 -3.89
N PHE A 135 1.64 9.83 -5.17
CA PHE A 135 2.92 10.31 -5.71
C PHE A 135 2.97 11.83 -5.89
N GLN A 136 1.85 12.53 -5.72
CA GLN A 136 1.77 13.98 -5.82
C GLN A 136 2.29 14.64 -4.54
N GLU A 137 3.25 15.55 -4.70
CA GLU A 137 3.66 16.46 -3.64
C GLU A 137 2.50 17.41 -3.33
N LYS A 138 1.81 17.20 -2.20
CA LYS A 138 0.75 18.09 -1.78
C LYS A 138 1.35 19.47 -1.48
N GLN A 139 0.72 20.55 -1.88
CA GLN A 139 1.29 21.90 -1.73
C GLN A 139 1.60 22.29 -0.26
N SER A 140 0.98 21.63 0.71
CA SER A 140 1.27 21.74 2.15
C SER A 140 2.57 21.03 2.59
N THR A 141 3.12 20.10 1.79
CA THR A 141 4.35 19.37 2.05
C THR A 141 5.57 20.01 1.38
N ARG A 142 5.42 21.14 0.69
CA ARG A 142 6.53 21.84 0.01
C ARG A 142 7.63 22.30 0.97
N GLU A 143 7.30 22.50 2.25
CA GLU A 143 8.28 22.78 3.32
C GLU A 143 8.99 21.51 3.84
N ARG A 144 8.41 20.33 3.62
CA ARG A 144 8.94 19.03 4.06
C ARG A 144 9.61 18.30 2.89
N ASN A 145 10.91 18.48 2.77
CA ASN A 145 11.69 17.85 1.70
C ASN A 145 11.73 16.32 1.87
N TRP A 146 10.98 15.60 1.02
CA TRP A 146 10.91 14.15 1.05
C TRP A 146 12.26 13.48 0.76
N LEU A 147 13.16 14.10 -0.01
CA LEU A 147 14.51 13.57 -0.25
C LEU A 147 15.34 13.57 1.02
N LEU A 148 15.29 14.68 1.77
CA LEU A 148 16.01 14.80 3.05
C LEU A 148 15.46 13.79 4.07
N ALA A 149 14.14 13.64 4.17
CA ALA A 149 13.56 12.61 5.02
C ALA A 149 13.90 11.20 4.58
N SER A 150 14.01 10.95 3.26
CA SER A 150 14.47 9.66 2.75
C SER A 150 15.90 9.36 3.18
N ALA A 151 16.80 10.35 3.06
CA ALA A 151 18.19 10.20 3.48
C ALA A 151 18.32 9.98 4.99
N LEU A 152 17.66 10.81 5.81
CA LEU A 152 17.67 10.67 7.27
C LEU A 152 17.02 9.37 7.72
N GLY A 153 15.88 9.01 7.13
CA GLY A 153 15.18 7.76 7.40
C GLY A 153 16.01 6.53 7.04
N PHE A 154 16.72 6.56 5.90
CA PHE A 154 17.61 5.48 5.49
C PHE A 154 18.82 5.34 6.43
N VAL A 155 19.47 6.44 6.80
CA VAL A 155 20.60 6.41 7.76
C VAL A 155 20.13 5.88 9.11
N PHE A 156 18.99 6.37 9.61
CA PHE A 156 18.40 5.90 10.86
C PHE A 156 18.05 4.41 10.80
N LEU A 157 17.49 3.95 9.68
CA LEU A 157 17.19 2.55 9.43
C LEU A 157 18.44 1.68 9.53
N VAL A 158 19.49 2.01 8.76
CA VAL A 158 20.74 1.23 8.75
C VAL A 158 21.37 1.16 10.14
N VAL A 159 21.42 2.28 10.86
CA VAL A 159 21.96 2.32 12.22
C VAL A 159 21.12 1.46 13.17
N LEU A 160 19.80 1.59 13.12
CA LEU A 160 18.91 0.84 14.00
C LEU A 160 18.99 -0.66 13.73
N VAL A 161 18.95 -1.06 12.46
CA VAL A 161 19.14 -2.46 12.02
C VAL A 161 20.46 -3.02 12.52
N PHE A 162 21.55 -2.29 12.33
CA PHE A 162 22.88 -2.72 12.76
C PHE A 162 22.96 -2.92 14.28
N VAL A 163 22.41 -1.98 15.05
CA VAL A 163 22.35 -2.07 16.52
C VAL A 163 21.51 -3.27 16.95
N THR A 164 20.33 -3.48 16.33
CA THR A 164 19.48 -4.62 16.68
C THR A 164 20.09 -5.96 16.29
N SER A 165 20.85 -6.03 15.19
CA SER A 165 21.61 -7.22 14.82
C SER A 165 22.67 -7.56 15.85
N ILE A 166 23.47 -6.58 16.32
CA ILE A 166 24.47 -6.81 17.39
C ILE A 166 23.81 -7.34 18.67
N ILE A 167 22.68 -6.74 19.07
CA ILE A 167 21.95 -7.16 20.25
C ILE A 167 21.42 -8.60 20.07
N ALA A 168 20.86 -8.91 18.90
CA ALA A 168 20.37 -10.24 18.59
C ALA A 168 21.49 -11.29 18.62
N ASP A 169 22.64 -10.99 18.01
CA ASP A 169 23.82 -11.87 18.02
C ASP A 169 24.34 -12.12 19.44
N THR A 170 24.29 -11.10 20.30
CA THR A 170 24.73 -11.20 21.70
C THR A 170 23.77 -12.05 22.55
N LEU A 171 22.46 -11.95 22.30
CA LEU A 171 21.43 -12.61 23.13
C LEU A 171 21.08 -14.01 22.66
N VAL A 172 21.03 -14.23 21.35
CA VAL A 172 20.50 -15.45 20.71
C VAL A 172 21.63 -16.27 20.07
N GLY A 173 22.81 -15.67 19.87
CA GLY A 173 23.93 -16.25 19.15
C GLY A 173 23.94 -15.85 17.68
N THR A 174 25.12 -15.86 17.07
CA THR A 174 25.32 -15.48 15.67
C THR A 174 24.56 -16.45 14.76
N LYS A 175 23.51 -15.96 14.10
CA LYS A 175 22.92 -16.63 12.95
C LYS A 175 23.41 -15.93 11.70
N GLU A 176 23.97 -16.68 10.76
CA GLU A 176 24.31 -16.10 9.47
C GLU A 176 23.05 -15.54 8.83
N VAL A 177 23.07 -14.26 8.45
CA VAL A 177 22.01 -13.57 7.68
C VAL A 177 22.03 -14.04 6.21
N ASN A 178 22.56 -15.24 5.97
CA ASN A 178 22.79 -15.76 4.64
C ASN A 178 21.55 -16.56 4.25
N ASN A 179 20.84 -16.07 3.22
CA ASN A 179 19.87 -16.90 2.50
C ASN A 179 20.66 -17.68 1.43
N PRO A 180 21.00 -18.97 1.66
CA PRO A 180 21.88 -19.72 0.78
C PRO A 180 21.30 -19.86 -0.63
N ILE A 181 19.97 -19.96 -0.72
CA ILE A 181 19.23 -20.04 -2.00
C ILE A 181 19.40 -18.73 -2.76
N LEU A 182 19.19 -17.59 -2.11
CA LEU A 182 19.39 -16.28 -2.75
C LEU A 182 20.84 -16.08 -3.20
N LYS A 183 21.82 -16.49 -2.40
CA LYS A 183 23.26 -16.41 -2.74
C LYS A 183 23.59 -17.28 -3.95
N GLU A 184 23.01 -18.48 -4.05
CA GLU A 184 23.15 -19.37 -5.21
C GLU A 184 22.57 -18.72 -6.47
N ILE A 185 21.37 -18.15 -6.39
CA ILE A 185 20.74 -17.41 -7.50
C ILE A 185 21.62 -16.25 -7.95
N LEU A 186 22.10 -15.43 -7.02
CA LEU A 186 22.97 -14.29 -7.34
C LEU A 186 24.30 -14.71 -7.96
N SER A 187 24.81 -15.89 -7.63
CA SER A 187 26.06 -16.43 -8.18
C SER A 187 25.90 -17.08 -9.56
N SER A 188 24.66 -17.26 -10.03
CA SER A 188 24.35 -18.04 -11.24
C SER A 188 24.47 -17.28 -12.56
N GLY A 189 24.78 -15.98 -12.50
CA GLY A 189 25.14 -15.17 -13.66
C GLY A 189 24.41 -13.83 -13.76
N PRO A 190 24.72 -13.03 -14.80
CA PRO A 190 24.26 -11.65 -14.91
C PRO A 190 22.73 -11.53 -15.07
N ILE A 191 22.09 -12.53 -15.68
CA ILE A 191 20.62 -12.56 -15.83
C ILE A 191 19.97 -12.71 -14.46
N SER A 192 20.42 -13.66 -13.62
CA SER A 192 19.89 -13.84 -12.27
C SER A 192 20.11 -12.62 -11.39
N ILE A 193 21.30 -12.01 -11.44
CA ILE A 193 21.60 -10.76 -10.71
C ILE A 193 20.64 -9.65 -11.14
N THR A 194 20.47 -9.44 -12.45
CA THR A 194 19.57 -8.41 -12.97
C THR A 194 18.13 -8.66 -12.54
N SER A 195 17.66 -9.90 -12.64
CA SER A 195 16.32 -10.30 -12.17
C SER A 195 16.13 -10.06 -10.67
N CYS A 196 17.13 -10.40 -9.85
CA CYS A 196 17.10 -10.14 -8.41
C CYS A 196 17.04 -8.65 -8.09
N ILE A 197 17.83 -7.81 -8.78
CA ILE A 197 17.78 -6.35 -8.59
C ILE A 197 16.40 -5.82 -8.97
N LEU A 198 15.83 -6.26 -10.10
CA LEU A 198 14.50 -5.83 -10.52
C LEU A 198 13.43 -6.21 -9.49
N VAL A 199 13.41 -7.45 -9.02
CA VAL A 199 12.37 -7.92 -8.10
C VAL A 199 12.55 -7.35 -6.69
N TYR A 200 13.74 -7.46 -6.08
CA TYR A 200 13.97 -7.08 -4.68
C TYR A 200 14.12 -5.57 -4.49
N CYS A 201 14.68 -4.85 -5.45
CA CYS A 201 14.97 -3.42 -5.28
C CYS A 201 13.94 -2.51 -5.95
N ILE A 202 13.09 -3.01 -6.86
CA ILE A 202 12.15 -2.16 -7.60
C ILE A 202 10.71 -2.65 -7.45
N ILE A 203 10.41 -3.86 -7.93
CA ILE A 203 9.02 -4.33 -8.05
C ILE A 203 8.42 -4.59 -6.66
N THR A 204 9.14 -5.30 -5.79
CA THR A 204 8.66 -5.63 -4.44
C THR A 204 8.47 -4.37 -3.58
N PRO A 205 9.46 -3.45 -3.45
CA PRO A 205 9.24 -2.21 -2.72
C PRO A 205 8.08 -1.38 -3.29
N LEU A 206 7.95 -1.29 -4.61
CA LEU A 206 6.85 -0.55 -5.22
C LEU A 206 5.48 -1.15 -4.85
N LEU A 207 5.34 -2.48 -4.98
CA LEU A 207 4.13 -3.21 -4.61
C LEU A 207 3.79 -2.97 -3.13
N GLU A 208 4.74 -3.29 -2.26
CA GLU A 208 4.51 -3.29 -0.81
C GLU A 208 4.22 -1.89 -0.30
N GLU A 209 4.95 -0.87 -0.74
CA GLU A 209 4.66 0.49 -0.31
C GLU A 209 3.27 0.96 -0.79
N ILE A 210 2.84 0.60 -2.00
CA ILE A 210 1.47 0.91 -2.46
C ILE A 210 0.43 0.28 -1.53
N VAL A 211 0.57 -1.01 -1.21
CA VAL A 211 -0.40 -1.73 -0.36
C VAL A 211 -0.36 -1.25 1.08
N TYR A 212 0.81 -1.30 1.73
CA TYR A 212 0.92 -1.09 3.17
C TYR A 212 0.90 0.39 3.56
N ARG A 213 1.51 1.27 2.76
CA ARG A 213 1.64 2.71 3.09
C ARG A 213 0.58 3.52 2.36
N GLY A 214 0.50 3.36 1.04
CA GLY A 214 -0.48 4.06 0.20
C GLY A 214 -1.91 3.76 0.64
N VAL A 215 -2.27 2.48 0.73
CA VAL A 215 -3.66 2.07 0.99
C VAL A 215 -3.90 1.83 2.48
N PHE A 216 -3.22 0.84 3.08
CA PHE A 216 -3.56 0.33 4.40
C PHE A 216 -3.29 1.36 5.52
N LEU A 217 -2.09 1.92 5.59
CA LEU A 217 -1.73 2.94 6.59
C LEU A 217 -2.58 4.22 6.44
N THR A 218 -2.82 4.68 5.20
CA THR A 218 -3.69 5.85 4.95
C THR A 218 -5.10 5.60 5.45
N ALA A 219 -5.68 4.44 5.15
CA ALA A 219 -7.03 4.07 5.59
C ALA A 219 -7.12 3.88 7.11
N LEU A 220 -6.11 3.28 7.75
CA LEU A 220 -6.05 3.20 9.21
C LEU A 220 -5.99 4.60 9.82
N SER A 221 -5.10 5.47 9.32
CA SER A 221 -4.91 6.84 9.82
C SER A 221 -6.15 7.73 9.66
N SER A 222 -7.11 7.35 8.82
CA SER A 222 -8.39 8.04 8.69
C SER A 222 -9.44 7.61 9.72
N THR A 223 -9.15 6.62 10.56
CA THR A 223 -10.08 6.09 11.58
C THR A 223 -9.47 5.98 12.98
N MET A 224 -8.18 6.26 13.13
CA MET A 224 -7.45 6.21 14.40
C MET A 224 -6.27 7.17 14.40
N LYS A 225 -5.57 7.30 15.53
CA LYS A 225 -4.37 8.13 15.62
C LYS A 225 -3.27 7.57 14.72
N TRP A 226 -2.50 8.45 14.09
CA TRP A 226 -1.44 8.04 13.16
C TRP A 226 -0.40 7.11 13.82
N GLN A 227 -0.11 7.27 15.11
CA GLN A 227 0.81 6.39 15.84
C GLN A 227 0.29 4.94 15.90
N GLU A 228 -1.00 4.77 16.20
CA GLU A 228 -1.64 3.45 16.25
C GLU A 228 -1.68 2.82 14.85
N ALA A 229 -1.99 3.63 13.83
CA ALA A 229 -2.00 3.21 12.44
C ALA A 229 -0.60 2.75 11.96
N VAL A 230 0.46 3.48 12.34
CA VAL A 230 1.86 3.10 12.08
C VAL A 230 2.15 1.73 12.69
N ILE A 231 1.89 1.55 13.99
CA ILE A 231 2.18 0.29 14.68
C ILE A 231 1.43 -0.88 14.03
N ILE A 232 0.13 -0.73 13.79
CA ILE A 232 -0.69 -1.80 13.20
C ILE A 232 -0.24 -2.13 11.78
N SER A 233 0.01 -1.11 10.94
CA SER A 233 0.50 -1.33 9.58
C SER A 233 1.85 -2.05 9.58
N SER A 234 2.78 -1.67 10.45
CA SER A 234 4.09 -2.32 10.58
C SER A 234 3.99 -3.76 11.08
N VAL A 235 3.07 -4.07 12.02
CA VAL A 235 2.81 -5.45 12.46
C VAL A 235 2.28 -6.29 11.30
N VAL A 236 1.31 -5.79 10.55
CA VAL A 236 0.72 -6.54 9.42
C VAL A 236 1.74 -6.74 8.29
N PHE A 237 2.54 -5.71 7.98
CA PHE A 237 3.67 -5.80 7.05
C PHE A 237 4.64 -6.91 7.44
N SER A 238 5.06 -6.92 8.71
CA SER A 238 5.99 -7.93 9.21
C SER A 238 5.38 -9.33 9.22
N ALA A 239 4.11 -9.47 9.59
CA ALA A 239 3.42 -10.76 9.65
C ALA A 239 3.23 -11.37 8.25
N ALA A 240 3.04 -10.54 7.22
CA ALA A 240 2.84 -10.99 5.84
C ALA A 240 4.05 -11.70 5.23
N HIS A 241 5.24 -11.56 5.84
CA HIS A 241 6.45 -12.25 5.41
C HIS A 241 6.56 -13.69 5.95
N PHE A 242 5.66 -14.11 6.85
CA PHE A 242 5.63 -15.45 7.45
C PHE A 242 6.96 -15.96 8.01
N SER A 243 7.83 -15.04 8.46
CA SER A 243 9.10 -15.37 9.10
C SER A 243 9.11 -14.87 10.54
N ALA A 244 9.03 -15.81 11.49
CA ALA A 244 9.12 -15.50 12.92
C ALA A 244 10.52 -14.95 13.28
N GLU A 245 11.56 -15.44 12.61
CA GLU A 245 12.95 -15.01 12.84
C GLU A 245 13.16 -13.56 12.42
N ASN A 246 12.63 -13.16 11.25
CA ASN A 246 12.80 -11.81 10.73
C ASN A 246 11.73 -10.83 11.23
N PHE A 247 10.77 -11.28 12.05
CA PHE A 247 9.61 -10.47 12.43
C PHE A 247 10.02 -9.15 13.09
N ILE A 248 10.91 -9.18 14.09
CA ILE A 248 11.32 -7.95 14.79
C ILE A 248 12.01 -6.98 13.83
N GLN A 249 12.86 -7.51 12.95
CA GLN A 249 13.61 -6.75 11.96
C GLN A 249 12.67 -6.07 10.95
N LEU A 250 11.74 -6.85 10.39
CA LEU A 250 10.73 -6.38 9.44
C LEU A 250 9.74 -5.40 10.07
N PHE A 251 9.39 -5.59 11.34
CA PHE A 251 8.58 -4.66 12.10
C PHE A 251 9.27 -3.29 12.23
N ILE A 252 10.57 -3.26 12.55
CA ILE A 252 11.37 -2.02 12.65
C ILE A 252 11.46 -1.30 11.30
N ILE A 253 11.78 -2.03 10.23
CA ILE A 253 11.74 -1.49 8.85
C ILE A 253 10.35 -0.93 8.57
N GLY A 254 9.33 -1.69 8.94
CA GLY A 254 7.91 -1.35 8.92
C GLY A 254 7.63 0.04 9.49
N LEU A 255 8.08 0.26 10.73
CA LEU A 255 7.86 1.49 11.49
C LEU A 255 8.53 2.70 10.82
N ILE A 256 9.77 2.55 10.37
CA ILE A 256 10.53 3.65 9.76
C ILE A 256 9.90 4.08 8.45
N LEU A 257 9.53 3.12 7.59
CA LEU A 257 8.84 3.40 6.33
C LEU A 257 7.48 4.07 6.59
N ALA A 258 6.70 3.56 7.54
CA ALA A 258 5.40 4.14 7.91
C ALA A 258 5.54 5.57 8.47
N CYS A 259 6.50 5.81 9.37
CA CYS A 259 6.81 7.15 9.89
C CYS A 259 7.27 8.11 8.79
N SER A 260 8.12 7.64 7.87
CA SER A 260 8.56 8.42 6.71
C SER A 260 7.37 8.83 5.84
N TYR A 261 6.41 7.93 5.61
CA TYR A 261 5.18 8.24 4.88
C TYR A 261 4.32 9.25 5.63
N CYS A 262 4.10 9.05 6.93
CA CYS A 262 3.32 9.98 7.74
C CYS A 262 3.93 11.38 7.72
N TRP A 263 5.25 11.51 7.81
CA TRP A 263 5.93 12.80 7.82
C TRP A 263 5.96 13.49 6.46
N SER A 264 6.31 12.75 5.40
CA SER A 264 6.51 13.28 4.04
C SER A 264 5.21 13.41 3.25
N GLY A 265 4.22 12.55 3.53
CA GLY A 265 3.02 12.39 2.73
C GLY A 265 3.27 11.91 1.29
N ASN A 266 4.48 11.44 0.98
CA ASN A 266 4.91 11.08 -0.38
C ASN A 266 5.43 9.65 -0.41
N LEU A 267 4.78 8.81 -1.22
CA LEU A 267 5.12 7.40 -1.28
C LEU A 267 6.53 7.14 -1.83
N LYS A 268 7.05 8.06 -2.66
CA LYS A 268 8.43 7.99 -3.19
C LYS A 268 9.46 7.90 -2.08
N SER A 269 9.22 8.56 -0.94
CA SER A 269 10.18 8.54 0.16
C SER A 269 10.36 7.13 0.73
N CYS A 270 9.26 6.41 0.89
CA CYS A 270 9.27 5.07 1.47
C CYS A 270 9.80 4.06 0.46
N ILE A 271 9.40 4.19 -0.81
CA ILE A 271 9.91 3.34 -1.89
C ILE A 271 11.43 3.47 -1.98
N VAL A 272 11.97 4.69 -1.95
CA VAL A 272 13.43 4.90 -2.02
C VAL A 272 14.16 4.30 -0.82
N ILE A 273 13.68 4.56 0.41
CA ILE A 273 14.30 3.96 1.62
C ILE A 273 14.29 2.42 1.52
N HIS A 274 13.14 1.84 1.16
CA HIS A 274 12.95 0.40 1.08
C HIS A 274 13.83 -0.22 -0.02
N SER A 275 13.81 0.35 -1.23
CA SER A 275 14.68 -0.05 -2.34
C SER A 275 16.16 -0.02 -1.99
N LEU A 276 16.63 1.04 -1.32
CA LEU A 276 18.03 1.16 -0.89
C LEU A 276 18.39 0.13 0.18
N TYR A 277 17.48 -0.13 1.12
CA TYR A 277 17.69 -1.15 2.15
C TYR A 277 17.77 -2.56 1.56
N ASN A 278 16.88 -2.88 0.61
CA ASN A 278 16.91 -4.16 -0.09
C ASN A 278 18.16 -4.29 -0.96
N ALA A 279 18.58 -3.22 -1.64
CA ALA A 279 19.83 -3.21 -2.41
C ALA A 279 21.06 -3.45 -1.52
N LEU A 280 21.10 -2.84 -0.33
CA LEU A 280 22.16 -3.07 0.65
C LEU A 280 22.18 -4.54 1.11
N THR A 281 21.00 -5.11 1.42
CA THR A 281 20.88 -6.50 1.85
C THR A 281 21.29 -7.48 0.74
N LEU A 282 20.89 -7.20 -0.50
CA LEU A 282 21.29 -7.99 -1.69
C LEU A 282 22.81 -7.94 -1.90
N LEU A 283 23.41 -6.76 -1.76
CA LEU A 283 24.85 -6.57 -1.88
C LEU A 283 25.60 -7.36 -0.79
N ILE A 284 25.16 -7.28 0.46
CA ILE A 284 25.74 -8.03 1.57
C ILE A 284 25.67 -9.54 1.28
N THR A 285 24.50 -10.03 0.85
CA THR A 285 24.29 -11.45 0.52
C THR A 285 25.18 -11.93 -0.63
N TYR A 286 25.47 -11.05 -1.60
CA TYR A 286 26.36 -11.35 -2.71
C TYR A 286 27.84 -11.41 -2.29
N THR A 287 28.26 -10.60 -1.31
CA THR A 287 29.68 -10.51 -0.89
C THR A 287 30.04 -11.36 0.34
N SER A 288 29.07 -11.76 1.15
CA SER A 288 29.21 -12.81 2.17
C SER A 288 29.47 -14.15 1.50
#